data_AF-A0A7C1PX41-F1
#
_entry.id   AF-A0A7C1PX41-F1
#
_cell.length_a   1.000
_cell.length_b   1.000
_cell.length_c   1.000
_cell.angle_alpha   90.00
_cell.angle_beta   90.00
_cell.angle_gamma   90.00
#
_symmetry.space_group_name_H-M   'P 1'
#
loop_
_entity.id
_entity.type
_entity.pdbx_description
1 polymer ?
#
loop_
_entity_poly.entity_id
_entity_poly.type
_entity_poly.pdbx_seq_one_letter_code
_entity_poly.pdbx_strand_id
1 'polypeptide(L)'
;MSDINKIPGIKRKDLQKCIKCGEGVANNKQMTFFIVEQKYMVLNIGAVQQRHGLEIYFGGGQAGAALAEVMGTDEDLAKELSNNKVFVCLDCSYNLTIFGIAEIATEQEKPVTKTS
;
A
#
# COMPACT_ATOMS: atom_id res chain seq x y z
N MET A 1 20.17 18.97 -8.48
CA MET A 1 18.70 19.01 -8.63
C MET A 1 18.37 18.76 -10.09
N SER A 2 17.61 17.70 -10.37
CA SER A 2 17.17 17.37 -11.74
C SER A 2 16.20 18.43 -12.26
N ASP A 3 16.21 18.71 -13.57
CA ASP A 3 15.28 19.62 -14.24
C ASP A 3 13.83 19.11 -14.08
N ILE A 4 12.95 19.94 -13.49
CA ILE A 4 11.57 19.57 -13.17
C ILE A 4 10.76 19.19 -14.41
N ASN A 5 11.10 19.74 -15.57
CA ASN A 5 10.40 19.47 -16.83
C ASN A 5 10.72 18.08 -17.40
N LYS A 6 11.73 17.39 -16.85
CA LYS A 6 12.12 16.03 -17.25
C LYS A 6 11.51 14.95 -16.34
N ILE A 7 10.78 15.33 -15.30
CA ILE A 7 10.16 14.42 -14.34
C ILE A 7 8.73 14.08 -14.84
N PRO A 8 8.28 12.81 -14.77
CA PRO A 8 6.91 12.44 -15.11
C PRO A 8 5.90 13.28 -14.30
N GLY A 9 5.00 13.96 -15.01
CA GLY A 9 4.02 14.86 -14.41
C GLY A 9 2.67 14.19 -14.14
N ILE A 10 1.90 14.80 -13.24
CA ILE A 10 0.49 14.48 -12.99
C ILE A 10 -0.40 15.60 -13.54
N LYS A 11 -1.54 15.28 -14.15
CA LYS A 11 -2.46 16.31 -14.66
C LYS A 11 -3.35 16.82 -13.54
N ARG A 12 -3.89 18.04 -13.71
CA ARG A 12 -4.80 18.66 -12.73
C ARG A 12 -6.02 17.80 -12.40
N LYS A 13 -6.53 17.03 -13.37
CA LYS A 13 -7.69 16.15 -13.19
C LYS A 13 -7.41 14.97 -12.25
N ASP A 14 -6.15 14.56 -12.14
CA ASP A 14 -5.73 13.43 -11.31
C ASP A 14 -5.31 13.87 -9.90
N LEU A 15 -5.27 15.19 -9.64
CA LEU A 15 -5.00 15.73 -8.31
C LEU A 15 -6.26 15.65 -7.44
N GLN A 16 -6.12 15.04 -6.28
CA GLN A 16 -7.19 14.95 -5.28
C GLN A 16 -6.93 15.87 -4.09
N LYS A 17 -7.94 15.97 -3.22
CA LYS A 17 -7.83 16.69 -1.95
C LYS A 17 -6.96 15.89 -0.99
N CYS A 18 -6.29 16.61 -0.09
CA CYS A 18 -5.58 16.00 1.01
C CYS A 18 -6.56 15.26 1.91
N ILE A 19 -6.25 14.01 2.23
CA ILE A 19 -7.11 13.15 3.06
C ILE A 19 -7.31 13.71 4.49
N LYS A 20 -6.34 14.49 5.00
CA LYS A 20 -6.37 15.02 6.36
C LYS A 20 -7.07 16.36 6.48
N CYS A 21 -6.67 17.35 5.69
CA CYS A 21 -7.24 18.70 5.79
C CYS A 21 -8.44 18.92 4.85
N GLY A 22 -8.68 18.02 3.88
CA GLY A 22 -9.77 18.16 2.91
C GLY A 22 -9.56 19.25 1.86
N GLU A 23 -8.46 20.01 1.92
CA GLU A 23 -8.09 21.01 0.93
C GLU A 23 -7.39 20.40 -0.27
N GLY A 24 -7.38 21.11 -1.42
CA GLY A 24 -6.57 20.68 -2.55
C GLY A 24 -5.08 20.66 -2.19
N VAL A 25 -4.35 19.61 -2.55
CA VAL A 25 -2.90 19.49 -2.23
C VAL A 25 -2.02 20.61 -2.80
N ALA A 26 -2.54 21.40 -3.74
CA ALA A 26 -1.89 22.58 -4.33
C ALA A 26 -2.33 23.92 -3.70
N ASN A 27 -3.14 23.90 -2.64
CA ASN A 27 -3.71 25.11 -2.03
C ASN A 27 -2.85 25.67 -0.88
N ASN A 28 -2.13 24.79 -0.16
CA ASN A 28 -1.64 25.09 1.18
C ASN A 28 -0.26 25.76 1.23
N LYS A 29 0.03 26.70 0.30
CA LYS A 29 1.33 27.40 0.14
C LYS A 29 2.57 26.51 0.00
N GLN A 30 2.40 25.19 -0.10
CA GLN A 30 3.45 24.22 -0.32
C GLN A 30 3.39 23.69 -1.75
N MET A 31 4.56 23.56 -2.36
CA MET A 31 4.70 23.09 -3.75
C MET A 31 4.90 21.58 -3.84
N THR A 32 4.91 20.88 -2.70
CA THR A 32 5.18 19.44 -2.58
C THR A 32 4.08 18.76 -1.77
N PHE A 33 3.77 17.53 -2.16
CA PHE A 33 2.79 16.68 -1.50
C PHE A 33 3.18 15.21 -1.72
N PHE A 34 2.61 14.31 -0.92
CA PHE A 34 2.79 12.87 -1.05
C PHE A 34 1.56 12.23 -1.67
N ILE A 35 1.82 11.19 -2.46
CA ILE A 35 0.82 10.20 -2.86
C ILE A 35 1.18 8.93 -2.12
N VAL A 36 0.28 8.46 -1.27
CA VAL A 36 0.47 7.25 -0.46
C VAL A 36 -0.43 6.17 -1.00
N GLU A 37 0.16 5.05 -1.39
CA GLU A 37 -0.58 3.84 -1.77
C GLU A 37 -0.49 2.84 -0.62
N GLN A 38 -1.64 2.49 -0.08
CA GLN A 38 -1.77 1.53 1.00
C GLN A 38 -2.46 0.28 0.49
N LYS A 39 -1.75 -0.83 0.56
CA LYS A 39 -2.26 -2.15 0.20
C LYS A 39 -2.51 -2.96 1.46
N TYR A 40 -3.73 -3.47 1.61
CA TYR A 40 -4.05 -4.45 2.64
C TYR A 40 -3.84 -5.85 2.08
N MET A 41 -2.96 -6.62 2.68
CA MET A 41 -2.58 -7.95 2.20
C MET A 41 -3.05 -9.01 3.20
N VAL A 42 -3.57 -10.12 2.70
CA VAL A 42 -3.87 -11.32 3.51
C VAL A 42 -2.91 -12.43 3.15
N LEU A 43 -2.38 -13.12 4.16
CA LEU A 43 -1.54 -14.29 3.94
C LEU A 43 -2.38 -15.48 3.46
N ASN A 44 -1.90 -16.13 2.41
CA ASN A 44 -2.42 -17.43 1.99
C ASN A 44 -1.80 -18.51 2.88
N ILE A 45 -2.50 -18.83 3.97
CA ILE A 45 -2.01 -19.77 4.98
C ILE A 45 -1.67 -21.15 4.37
N GLY A 46 -2.43 -21.60 3.36
CA GLY A 46 -2.16 -22.87 2.68
C GLY A 46 -0.81 -22.87 1.98
N ALA A 47 -0.55 -21.86 1.16
CA ALA A 47 0.74 -21.73 0.45
C ALA A 47 1.91 -21.56 1.44
N VAL A 48 1.71 -20.80 2.53
CA VAL A 48 2.71 -20.64 3.59
C VAL A 48 3.02 -21.97 4.28
N GLN A 49 1.99 -22.75 4.64
CA GLN A 49 2.16 -24.04 5.29
C GLN A 49 2.79 -25.09 4.39
N GLN A 50 2.42 -25.12 3.11
CA GLN A 50 3.01 -26.01 2.12
C GLN A 50 4.50 -25.70 1.92
N ARG A 51 4.85 -24.42 1.77
CA ARG A 51 6.24 -23.99 1.67
C ARG A 51 7.01 -24.37 2.93
N HIS A 52 6.47 -24.09 4.11
CA HIS A 52 7.09 -24.49 5.37
C HIS A 52 7.27 -26.02 5.52
N GLY A 53 6.30 -26.81 5.05
CA GLY A 53 6.42 -28.26 5.00
C GLY A 53 7.57 -28.74 4.11
N LEU A 54 7.78 -28.08 2.96
CA LEU A 54 8.92 -28.36 2.08
C LEU A 54 10.25 -27.97 2.73
N GLU A 55 10.31 -26.84 3.45
CA GLU A 55 11.51 -26.44 4.19
C GLU A 55 11.92 -27.52 5.20
N ILE A 56 10.95 -28.05 5.95
CA ILE A 56 11.17 -29.13 6.92
C ILE A 56 11.60 -30.42 6.21
N TYR A 57 10.95 -30.77 5.09
CA TYR A 57 11.29 -31.96 4.30
C TYR A 57 12.74 -31.95 3.82
N PHE A 58 13.25 -30.78 3.42
CA PHE A 58 14.65 -30.61 3.00
C PHE A 58 15.63 -30.43 4.16
N GLY A 59 15.25 -30.80 5.39
CA GLY A 59 16.12 -30.81 6.56
C GLY A 59 16.13 -29.51 7.38
N GLY A 60 15.25 -28.56 7.03
CA GLY A 60 15.09 -27.29 7.74
C GLY A 60 16.27 -26.33 7.60
N GLY A 61 16.21 -25.23 8.36
CA GLY A 61 17.23 -24.18 8.36
C GLY A 61 17.36 -23.47 7.00
N GLN A 62 18.48 -22.77 6.79
CA GLN A 62 18.72 -22.01 5.55
C GLN A 62 18.84 -22.90 4.31
N ALA A 63 19.44 -24.09 4.43
CA ALA A 63 19.62 -24.99 3.30
C ALA A 63 18.29 -25.60 2.84
N GLY A 64 17.44 -26.01 3.79
CA GLY A 64 16.08 -26.48 3.48
C GLY A 64 15.21 -25.36 2.91
N ALA A 65 15.33 -24.12 3.40
CA ALA A 65 14.63 -22.95 2.86
C ALA A 65 15.01 -22.63 1.42
N ALA A 66 16.31 -22.62 1.11
CA ALA A 66 16.79 -22.37 -0.26
C ALA A 66 16.33 -23.46 -1.23
N LEU A 67 16.33 -24.73 -0.80
CA LEU A 67 15.84 -25.84 -1.63
C LEU A 67 14.32 -25.78 -1.83
N ALA A 68 13.56 -25.42 -0.79
CA ALA A 68 12.12 -25.24 -0.88
C ALA A 68 11.73 -24.06 -1.78
N GLU A 69 12.54 -23.01 -1.86
CA GLU A 69 12.32 -21.88 -2.78
C GLU A 69 12.51 -22.26 -4.25
N VAL A 70 13.49 -23.12 -4.56
CA VAL A 70 13.77 -23.56 -5.94
C VAL A 70 12.82 -24.67 -6.40
N MET A 71 12.48 -25.60 -5.50
CA MET A 71 11.68 -26.79 -5.82
C MET A 71 10.18 -26.62 -5.53
N GLY A 72 9.80 -25.62 -4.75
CA GLY A 72 8.42 -25.30 -4.44
C GLY A 72 7.67 -24.70 -5.63
N THR A 73 6.35 -24.72 -5.56
CA THR A 73 5.50 -23.96 -6.48
C THR A 73 5.61 -22.47 -6.15
N ASP A 74 5.71 -21.62 -7.19
CA ASP A 74 5.75 -20.15 -7.06
C ASP A 74 4.34 -19.59 -6.80
N GLU A 75 3.73 -20.06 -5.71
CA GLU A 75 2.39 -19.66 -5.29
C GLU A 75 2.41 -18.32 -4.56
N ASP A 76 1.38 -17.51 -4.80
CA ASP A 76 1.17 -16.26 -4.07
C ASP A 76 1.01 -16.53 -2.56
N LEU A 77 2.03 -16.13 -1.79
CA LEU A 77 2.02 -16.20 -0.33
C LEU A 77 1.09 -15.18 0.33
N ALA A 78 0.79 -14.09 -0.38
CA ALA A 78 -0.12 -13.07 0.07
C ALA A 78 -1.00 -12.61 -1.10
N LYS A 79 -2.25 -12.28 -0.80
CA LYS A 79 -3.20 -11.72 -1.75
C LYS A 79 -3.60 -10.32 -1.32
N GLU A 80 -3.75 -9.44 -2.30
CA GLU A 80 -4.24 -8.08 -2.07
C GLU A 80 -5.75 -8.14 -1.76
N LEU A 81 -6.14 -7.62 -0.58
CA LEU A 81 -7.53 -7.48 -0.15
C LEU A 81 -8.12 -6.12 -0.54
N SER A 82 -7.32 -5.06 -0.41
CA SER A 82 -7.73 -3.71 -0.79
C SER A 82 -6.54 -2.85 -1.12
N ASN A 83 -6.78 -1.79 -1.89
CA ASN A 83 -5.78 -0.81 -2.27
C ASN A 83 -6.39 0.58 -2.23
N ASN A 84 -5.81 1.40 -1.35
CA ASN A 84 -6.22 2.77 -1.14
C ASN A 84 -5.10 3.71 -1.55
N LYS A 85 -5.37 4.55 -2.54
CA LYS A 85 -4.46 5.59 -2.99
C LYS A 85 -4.96 6.94 -2.51
N VAL A 86 -4.15 7.63 -1.71
CA VAL A 86 -4.55 8.86 -1.04
C VAL A 86 -3.49 9.93 -1.18
N PHE A 87 -3.94 11.19 -1.10
CA PHE A 87 -3.09 12.35 -1.28
C PHE A 87 -2.91 13.06 0.07
N VAL A 88 -1.69 13.49 0.38
CA VAL A 88 -1.34 14.11 1.66
C VAL A 88 -0.44 15.33 1.43
N CYS A 89 -0.84 16.51 1.92
CA CYS A 89 0.05 17.69 1.93
C CYS A 89 1.31 17.40 2.76
N LEU A 90 2.46 17.98 2.40
CA LEU A 90 3.70 17.78 3.16
C LEU A 90 3.52 18.14 4.64
N ASP A 91 2.91 19.28 4.99
CA ASP A 91 2.61 19.63 6.38
C ASP A 91 1.70 18.63 7.11
N CYS A 92 0.71 18.07 6.41
CA CYS A 92 -0.20 17.10 6.99
C CYS A 92 0.51 15.79 7.33
N SER A 93 1.53 15.41 6.55
CA SER A 93 2.28 14.17 6.69
C SER A 93 3.10 14.07 7.97
N TYR A 94 3.65 15.18 8.48
CA TYR A 94 4.43 15.17 9.73
C TYR A 94 3.63 14.72 10.95
N ASN A 95 2.30 14.86 10.88
CA ASN A 95 1.37 14.53 11.95
C ASN A 95 0.48 13.34 11.58
N LEU A 96 0.88 12.50 10.61
CA LEU A 96 0.15 11.30 10.20
C LEU A 96 1.06 10.08 10.34
N THR A 97 0.56 9.07 11.01
CA THR A 97 1.16 7.72 10.97
C THR A 97 0.56 6.95 9.80
N ILE A 98 1.26 5.88 9.37
CA ILE A 98 0.75 4.97 8.32
C ILE A 98 -0.65 4.43 8.71
N PHE A 99 -0.84 4.08 9.99
CA PHE A 99 -2.13 3.65 10.52
C PHE A 99 -3.19 4.77 10.49
N GLY A 100 -2.82 6.01 10.84
CA GLY A 100 -3.75 7.14 10.76
C GLY A 100 -4.19 7.45 9.34
N ILE A 101 -3.36 7.19 8.32
CA ILE A 101 -3.76 7.29 6.91
C ILE A 101 -4.76 6.19 6.55
N ALA A 102 -4.56 4.98 7.06
CA ALA A 102 -5.43 3.83 6.85
C ALA A 102 -6.84 4.04 7.38
N GLU A 103 -6.94 4.50 8.63
CA GLU A 103 -8.23 4.72 9.29
C GLU A 103 -9.07 5.72 8.50
N ILE A 104 -8.48 6.87 8.16
CA ILE A 104 -9.17 7.92 7.39
C ILE A 104 -9.53 7.41 5.98
N ALA A 105 -8.69 6.57 5.36
CA ALA A 105 -9.00 5.97 4.07
C ALA A 105 -10.19 5.00 4.16
N THR A 106 -10.24 4.15 5.18
CA THR A 106 -11.36 3.20 5.38
C THR A 106 -12.68 3.89 5.72
N GLU A 107 -12.64 5.02 6.43
CA GLU A 107 -13.84 5.82 6.74
C GLU A 107 -14.46 6.44 5.48
N GLN A 108 -13.66 6.71 4.45
CA GLN A 108 -14.12 7.25 3.17
C GLN A 108 -14.73 6.17 2.25
N GLU A 109 -14.45 4.88 2.50
CA GLU A 109 -14.95 3.75 1.72
C GLU A 109 -16.30 3.19 2.20
N LYS A 110 -16.86 3.62 3.34
CA LYS A 110 -18.18 3.11 3.78
C LYS A 110 -19.28 3.52 2.77
N PRO A 111 -19.90 2.57 2.06
CA PRO A 111 -20.98 2.90 1.14
C PRO A 111 -22.18 3.42 1.93
N VAL A 112 -22.72 4.55 1.47
CA VAL A 112 -24.05 5.03 1.82
C VAL A 112 -25.03 3.89 1.58
N THR A 113 -25.45 3.22 2.67
CA THR A 113 -26.60 2.32 2.66
C THR A 113 -27.82 3.15 2.29
N LYS A 114 -28.18 3.12 1.01
CA LYS A 114 -29.50 3.56 0.55
C LYS A 114 -30.52 2.62 1.20
N THR A 115 -31.15 3.08 2.27
CA THR A 115 -32.45 2.58 2.70
C THR A 115 -33.48 3.03 1.66
N SER A 116 -33.96 2.07 0.88
CA SER A 116 -35.21 2.17 0.12
C SER A 116 -36.24 1.28 0.80
#